data_AF-A0A091WGS8-F1
#
_entry.id   AF-A0A091WGS8-F1
#
_cell.length_a   1.000
_cell.length_b   1.000
_cell.length_c   1.000
_cell.angle_alpha   90.00
_cell.angle_beta   90.00
_cell.angle_gamma   90.00
#
_symmetry.space_group_name_H-M   'P 1'
#
loop_
_entity.id
_entity.type
_entity.pdbx_description
1 polymer ?
#
loop_
_entity_poly.entity_id
_entity_poly.type
_entity_poly.pdbx_seq_one_letter_code
_entity_poly.pdbx_strand_id
1 'polypeptide(L)'
;MVDERRDGSLLVHLGPNLQAHPEEVLRQRRGHDGQLEYLIQWCVVSLEERAVGGSGACSAETKPENISMWMSAEEVCASCPALLGKRERAGPRVKEEKAASALGADVPLDEASLLEMKADVRSLVRRAGRQMAKSGAPKSAVLNTIHVLSAYASIGSLAGAFKETGALDLLMEMLCHKEQQIRHSAGKMLRALASHDAG
;
A
#
# COMPACT_ATOMS: atom_id res chain seq x y z
N MET A 1 8.09 15.34 -29.82
CA MET A 1 9.19 15.02 -28.88
C MET A 1 9.95 13.86 -29.48
N VAL A 2 11.25 14.03 -29.74
CA VAL A 2 12.12 12.95 -30.21
C VAL A 2 12.72 12.32 -28.96
N ASP A 3 12.29 11.10 -28.65
CA ASP A 3 12.88 10.28 -27.58
C ASP A 3 14.11 9.58 -28.14
N GLU A 4 15.29 9.93 -27.63
CA GLU A 4 16.51 9.20 -27.93
C GLU A 4 16.64 8.02 -26.96
N ARG A 5 17.10 6.87 -27.46
CA ARG A 5 17.32 5.67 -26.65
C ARG A 5 18.81 5.51 -26.40
N ARG A 6 19.22 5.47 -25.14
CA ARG A 6 20.60 5.15 -24.76
C ARG A 6 20.58 3.97 -23.80
N ASP A 7 21.37 2.95 -24.12
CA ASP A 7 21.46 1.68 -23.37
C ASP A 7 20.11 0.93 -23.17
N GLY A 8 19.13 1.20 -24.04
CA GLY A 8 17.80 0.59 -23.98
C GLY A 8 16.81 1.29 -23.05
N SER A 9 17.21 2.39 -22.40
CA SER A 9 16.36 3.25 -21.58
C SER A 9 15.98 4.54 -22.31
N LEU A 10 14.80 5.06 -22.01
CA LEU A 10 14.19 6.27 -22.57
C LEU A 10 14.85 7.53 -21.98
N LEU A 11 15.30 8.45 -22.84
CA LEU A 11 15.80 9.77 -22.43
C LEU A 11 14.75 10.84 -22.68
N VAL A 12 14.17 11.35 -21.61
CA VAL A 12 13.13 12.37 -21.68
C VAL A 12 13.75 13.77 -21.60
N HIS A 13 13.52 14.59 -22.62
CA HIS A 13 13.90 16.00 -22.62
C HIS A 13 12.89 16.82 -21.81
N LEU A 14 13.33 17.37 -20.66
CA LEU A 14 12.50 18.21 -19.78
C LEU A 14 12.61 19.71 -20.12
N GLY A 15 13.59 20.11 -20.91
CA GLY A 15 13.82 21.49 -21.35
C GLY A 15 14.96 21.59 -22.36
N PRO A 16 15.34 22.82 -22.77
CA PRO A 16 16.38 23.04 -23.79
C PRO A 16 17.73 22.39 -23.44
N ASN A 17 18.08 22.38 -22.14
CA ASN A 17 19.35 21.87 -21.62
C ASN A 17 19.16 20.86 -20.47
N LEU A 18 17.99 20.22 -20.34
CA LEU A 18 17.71 19.28 -19.25
C LEU A 18 17.22 17.93 -19.80
N GLN A 19 17.91 16.86 -19.41
CA GLN A 19 17.57 15.49 -19.76
C GLN A 19 17.31 14.68 -18.50
N ALA A 20 16.26 13.85 -18.52
CA ALA A 20 15.96 12.89 -17.48
C ALA A 20 16.14 11.47 -18.01
N HIS A 21 16.86 10.63 -17.26
CA HIS A 21 16.94 9.20 -17.55
C HIS A 21 16.57 8.38 -16.32
N PRO A 22 15.98 7.19 -16.52
CA PRO A 22 15.61 6.33 -15.41
C PRO A 22 16.89 5.66 -14.87
N GLU A 23 17.07 5.74 -13.56
CA GLU A 23 18.26 5.27 -12.85
C GLU A 23 17.99 3.94 -12.15
N GLU A 24 16.97 3.90 -11.28
CA GLU A 24 16.68 2.71 -10.47
C GLU A 24 15.19 2.56 -10.12
N VAL A 25 14.79 1.30 -9.84
CA VAL A 25 13.48 0.99 -9.28
C VAL A 25 13.61 1.00 -7.76
N LEU A 26 13.00 1.99 -7.11
CA LEU A 26 13.04 2.13 -5.65
C LEU A 26 12.07 1.18 -4.95
N ARG A 27 10.84 1.07 -5.47
CA ARG A 27 9.74 0.33 -4.82
C ARG A 27 8.76 -0.26 -5.83
N GLN A 28 8.03 -1.28 -5.38
CA GLN A 28 6.93 -1.90 -6.12
C GLN A 28 5.68 -1.94 -5.24
N ARG A 29 4.52 -1.68 -5.83
CA ARG A 29 3.22 -1.82 -5.14
C ARG A 29 2.17 -2.35 -6.10
N ARG A 30 1.07 -2.87 -5.54
CA ARG A 30 -0.16 -3.04 -6.31
C ARG A 30 -1.01 -1.79 -6.18
N GLY A 31 -1.37 -1.21 -7.32
CA GLY A 31 -2.29 -0.10 -7.41
C GLY A 31 -3.69 -0.49 -6.95
N HIS A 32 -4.59 0.50 -6.86
CA HIS A 32 -5.99 0.29 -6.47
C HIS A 32 -6.77 -0.58 -7.48
N ASP A 33 -6.28 -0.67 -8.71
CA ASP A 33 -6.76 -1.52 -9.80
C ASP A 33 -6.17 -2.96 -9.77
N GLY A 34 -5.28 -3.23 -8.81
CA GLY A 34 -4.57 -4.50 -8.68
C GLY A 34 -3.38 -4.69 -9.63
N GLN A 35 -3.07 -3.68 -10.46
CA GLN A 35 -1.93 -3.69 -11.37
C GLN A 35 -0.63 -3.38 -10.64
N LEU A 36 0.49 -3.87 -11.17
CA LEU A 36 1.81 -3.62 -10.61
C LEU A 36 2.31 -2.22 -11.02
N GLU A 37 2.62 -1.40 -10.03
CA GLU A 37 3.22 -0.09 -10.18
C GLU A 37 4.63 -0.09 -9.58
N TYR A 38 5.54 0.62 -10.24
CA TYR A 38 6.94 0.74 -9.89
C TYR A 38 7.27 2.20 -9.63
N LEU A 39 7.92 2.49 -8.51
CA LEU A 39 8.50 3.80 -8.24
C LEU A 39 9.88 3.84 -8.89
N ILE A 40 9.99 4.59 -9.97
CA ILE A 40 11.24 4.77 -10.71
C ILE A 40 11.87 6.09 -10.28
N GLN A 41 13.14 6.04 -9.91
CA GLN A 41 13.98 7.23 -9.75
C GLN A 41 14.54 7.63 -11.10
N TRP A 42 14.36 8.90 -11.44
CA TRP A 42 14.89 9.54 -12.64
C TRP A 42 15.94 10.56 -12.23
N CYS A 43 17.11 10.46 -12.83
CA CYS A 43 18.18 11.44 -12.64
C CYS A 43 18.02 12.52 -13.69
N VAL A 44 17.91 13.78 -13.27
CA VAL A 44 17.88 14.95 -14.15
C VAL A 44 19.29 15.50 -14.27
N VAL A 45 19.80 15.54 -15.49
CA VAL A 45 21.15 16.00 -15.83
C VAL A 45 21.06 17.23 -16.72
N SER A 46 21.86 18.25 -16.40
CA SER A 46 22.03 19.42 -17.26
C SER A 46 22.98 19.09 -18.42
N LEU A 47 22.61 19.46 -19.64
CA LEU A 47 23.45 19.24 -20.82
C LEU A 47 24.69 20.14 -20.82
N GLU A 48 24.63 21.28 -20.11
CA GLU A 48 25.73 22.24 -19.96
C GLU A 48 26.92 21.66 -19.17
N GLU A 49 26.68 20.86 -18.13
CA GLU A 49 27.73 20.14 -17.38
C GLU A 49 28.43 19.07 -18.23
N ARG A 50 27.78 18.58 -19.30
CA ARG A 50 28.34 17.53 -20.17
C ARG A 50 29.34 18.07 -21.19
N ALA A 51 29.33 19.37 -21.49
CA ALA A 51 30.20 19.99 -22.48
C ALA A 51 31.61 20.30 -21.96
N VAL A 52 31.82 20.37 -20.64
CA VAL A 52 33.13 20.68 -20.03
C VAL A 52 33.87 19.40 -19.65
N GLY A 53 34.14 18.58 -20.67
CA GLY A 53 35.29 17.67 -20.62
C GLY A 53 36.58 18.46 -20.76
N GLY A 54 36.96 19.23 -19.73
CA GLY A 54 38.22 19.97 -19.77
C GLY A 54 38.36 21.06 -18.70
N SER A 55 39.05 20.71 -17.63
CA SER A 55 39.88 21.60 -16.78
C SER A 55 39.21 22.79 -16.08
N GLY A 56 39.16 22.73 -14.74
CA GLY A 56 39.06 23.94 -13.92
C GLY A 56 38.25 23.75 -12.65
N ALA A 57 38.94 23.79 -11.51
CA ALA A 57 38.39 23.65 -10.17
C ALA A 57 37.17 24.54 -9.88
N CYS A 58 36.08 23.95 -9.41
CA CYS A 58 35.40 24.42 -8.22
C CYS A 58 34.50 23.32 -7.65
N SER A 59 34.80 22.90 -6.44
CA SER A 59 33.98 22.03 -5.60
C SER A 59 32.65 22.74 -5.31
N ALA A 60 31.62 22.43 -6.09
CA ALA A 60 30.24 22.58 -5.67
C ALA A 60 29.61 21.20 -5.80
N GLU A 61 29.15 20.64 -4.69
CA GLU A 61 28.37 19.41 -4.63
C GLU A 61 27.02 19.63 -5.33
N THR A 62 26.99 19.70 -6.67
CA THR A 62 25.74 19.71 -7.44
C THR A 62 25.20 18.29 -7.47
N LYS A 63 24.54 17.92 -6.37
CA LYS A 63 23.80 16.67 -6.25
C LYS A 63 22.83 16.60 -7.43
N PRO A 64 22.87 15.55 -8.27
CA PRO A 64 21.92 15.41 -9.37
C PRO A 64 20.50 15.48 -8.81
N GLU A 65 19.64 16.27 -9.45
CA GLU A 65 18.25 16.40 -9.03
C GLU A 65 17.51 15.11 -9.41
N ASN A 66 17.18 14.32 -8.41
CA ASN A 66 16.48 13.05 -8.62
C ASN A 66 14.98 13.24 -8.42
N ILE A 67 14.20 12.85 -9.44
CA ILE A 67 12.73 12.86 -9.41
C ILE A 67 12.25 11.42 -9.31
N SER A 68 11.37 11.13 -8.36
CA SER A 68 10.74 9.81 -8.24
C SER A 68 9.34 9.83 -8.82
N MET A 69 9.02 8.89 -9.71
CA MET A 69 7.70 8.80 -10.36
C MET A 69 7.17 7.36 -10.33
N TRP A 70 5.88 7.22 -10.00
CA TRP A 70 5.18 5.93 -10.11
C TRP A 70 4.80 5.68 -11.56
N MET A 71 5.11 4.50 -12.07
CA MET A 71 4.82 4.07 -13.44
C MET A 71 4.23 2.66 -13.41
N SER A 72 3.32 2.37 -14.32
CA SER A 72 2.77 1.03 -14.52
C SER A 72 3.81 0.06 -15.09
N ALA A 73 3.56 -1.25 -14.94
CA ALA A 73 4.41 -2.28 -15.53
C ALA A 73 4.64 -2.10 -17.04
N GLU A 74 3.61 -1.67 -17.77
CA GLU A 74 3.66 -1.44 -19.21
C GLU A 74 4.55 -0.24 -19.56
N GLU A 75 4.41 0.87 -18.81
CA GLU A 75 5.21 2.09 -18.99
C GLU A 75 6.68 1.88 -18.65
N VAL A 76 6.98 1.06 -17.63
CA VAL A 76 8.37 0.69 -17.29
C VAL A 76 8.96 -0.24 -18.34
N CYS A 77 8.19 -1.19 -18.87
CA CYS A 77 8.66 -2.04 -19.97
C CYS A 77 8.96 -1.22 -21.24
N ALA A 78 8.19 -0.15 -21.50
CA ALA A 78 8.42 0.74 -22.62
C ALA A 78 9.59 1.70 -22.40
N SER A 79 9.74 2.21 -21.16
CA SER A 79 10.69 3.27 -20.84
C SER A 79 12.06 2.75 -20.40
N CYS A 80 12.12 1.66 -19.64
CA CYS A 80 13.37 1.16 -19.05
C CYS A 80 13.33 -0.36 -18.81
N PRO A 81 13.23 -1.18 -19.87
CA PRO A 81 13.18 -2.63 -19.76
C PRO A 81 14.43 -3.23 -19.09
N ALA A 82 15.59 -2.56 -19.17
CA ALA A 82 16.82 -3.01 -18.53
C ALA A 82 16.74 -2.99 -16.99
N LEU A 83 15.96 -2.07 -16.40
CA LEU A 83 15.79 -1.97 -14.95
C LEU A 83 14.90 -3.09 -14.37
N LEU A 84 14.08 -3.71 -15.22
CA LEU A 84 13.29 -4.90 -14.87
C LEU A 84 14.11 -6.21 -14.94
N GLY A 85 15.35 -6.14 -15.42
CA GLY A 85 16.18 -7.28 -15.83
C GLY A 85 16.86 -8.10 -14.73
N LYS A 86 16.81 -7.69 -13.46
CA LYS A 86 17.31 -8.54 -12.34
C LYS A 86 16.16 -9.28 -11.68
N ARG A 87 15.55 -10.16 -12.47
CA ARG A 87 14.64 -11.19 -11.98
C ARG A 87 15.47 -12.26 -11.27
N GLU A 88 15.81 -12.04 -10.00
CA GLU A 88 15.97 -13.19 -9.11
C GLU A 88 14.60 -13.88 -9.04
N ARG A 89 14.48 -14.99 -9.77
CA ARG A 89 13.48 -16.01 -9.49
C ARG A 89 13.81 -16.59 -8.10
N ALA A 90 13.37 -15.92 -7.05
CA ALA A 90 13.35 -16.48 -5.70
C ALA A 90 12.05 -16.04 -5.02
N GLY A 91 11.08 -16.95 -4.96
CA GLY A 91 9.80 -16.72 -4.30
C GLY A 91 8.64 -17.39 -5.04
N PRO A 92 8.16 -18.55 -4.60
CA PRO A 92 7.10 -19.29 -5.28
C PRO A 92 5.82 -18.47 -5.40
N ARG A 93 5.07 -18.74 -6.48
CA ARG A 93 3.66 -18.38 -6.62
C ARG A 93 2.91 -18.74 -5.33
N VAL A 94 2.67 -17.78 -4.44
CA VAL A 94 1.64 -17.94 -3.43
C VAL A 94 0.33 -17.57 -4.11
N LYS A 95 -0.27 -18.62 -4.65
CA LYS A 95 -1.71 -18.74 -4.83
C LYS A 95 -2.31 -18.54 -3.43
N GLU A 96 -2.69 -17.32 -3.09
CA GLU A 96 -3.40 -17.06 -1.83
C GLU A 96 -4.87 -17.44 -2.00
N GLU A 97 -5.06 -18.76 -2.07
CA GLU A 97 -6.28 -19.40 -1.65
C GLU A 97 -5.84 -20.42 -0.59
N LYS A 98 -6.33 -20.21 0.65
CA LYS A 98 -6.45 -21.25 1.67
C LYS A 98 -5.15 -21.77 2.28
N ALA A 99 -4.63 -21.04 3.26
CA ALA A 99 -3.84 -21.63 4.34
C ALA A 99 -4.36 -21.11 5.69
N ALA A 100 -5.41 -21.78 6.17
CA ALA A 100 -5.53 -21.96 7.61
C ALA A 100 -4.38 -22.86 8.08
N SER A 101 -3.81 -22.54 9.23
CA SER A 101 -2.85 -23.33 10.00
C SER A 101 -1.41 -23.40 9.47
N ALA A 102 -0.52 -22.63 10.12
CA ALA A 102 0.81 -23.05 10.62
C ALA A 102 1.80 -21.86 10.66
N LEU A 103 1.57 -20.90 11.56
CA LEU A 103 2.66 -20.11 12.14
C LEU A 103 2.51 -20.17 13.65
N GLY A 104 2.97 -21.31 14.19
CA GLY A 104 3.28 -21.44 15.60
C GLY A 104 4.59 -20.71 15.88
N ALA A 105 4.47 -19.50 16.39
CA ALA A 105 5.42 -18.90 17.31
C ALA A 105 4.61 -17.86 18.08
N ASP A 106 3.97 -18.35 19.14
CA ASP A 106 3.33 -17.59 20.18
C ASP A 106 4.39 -16.70 20.83
N VAL A 107 4.63 -15.51 20.24
CA VAL A 107 5.17 -14.40 21.01
C VAL A 107 4.05 -14.08 21.99
N PRO A 108 4.25 -14.27 23.31
CA PRO A 108 3.21 -13.97 24.28
C PRO A 108 2.84 -12.52 24.08
N LEU A 109 1.63 -12.28 23.56
CA LEU A 109 1.11 -10.94 23.51
C LEU A 109 0.99 -10.53 24.98
N ASP A 110 1.80 -9.55 25.37
CA ASP A 110 1.75 -9.02 26.73
C ASP A 110 0.29 -8.66 27.05
N GLU A 111 -0.17 -9.09 28.23
CA GLU A 111 -1.57 -8.89 28.64
C GLU A 111 -1.95 -7.41 28.62
N ALA A 112 -1.01 -6.50 28.89
CA ALA A 112 -1.25 -5.05 28.81
C ALA A 112 -1.50 -4.58 27.37
N SER A 113 -0.70 -5.04 26.41
CA SER A 113 -0.86 -4.76 24.98
C SER A 113 -2.19 -5.31 24.45
N LEU A 114 -2.58 -6.52 24.87
CA LEU A 114 -3.87 -7.09 24.51
C LEU A 114 -5.03 -6.25 25.06
N LEU A 115 -4.93 -5.77 26.31
CA LEU A 115 -5.94 -4.90 26.92
C LEU A 115 -6.05 -3.55 26.19
N GLU A 116 -4.93 -2.98 25.75
CA GLU A 116 -4.91 -1.77 24.93
C GLU A 116 -5.62 -2.00 23.59
N MET A 117 -5.29 -3.08 22.88
CA MET A 117 -5.97 -3.44 21.63
C MET A 117 -7.47 -3.66 21.85
N LYS A 118 -7.87 -4.32 22.95
CA LYS A 118 -9.29 -4.45 23.32
C LYS A 118 -9.93 -3.08 23.53
N ALA A 119 -9.26 -2.16 24.23
CA ALA A 119 -9.76 -0.79 24.41
C ALA A 119 -9.90 -0.01 23.10
N ASP A 120 -8.95 -0.20 22.18
CA ASP A 120 -8.99 0.38 20.85
C ASP A 120 -10.16 -0.17 20.02
N VAL A 121 -10.41 -1.49 20.04
CA VAL A 121 -11.62 -2.10 19.43
C VAL A 121 -12.88 -1.37 19.91
N ARG A 122 -13.04 -1.14 21.22
CA ARG A 122 -14.23 -0.44 21.75
C ARG A 122 -14.34 0.98 21.19
N SER A 123 -13.22 1.69 21.10
CA SER A 123 -13.17 3.05 20.61
C SER A 123 -13.50 3.13 19.12
N LEU A 124 -12.96 2.20 18.33
CA LEU A 124 -13.20 2.07 16.89
C LEU A 124 -14.65 1.67 16.59
N VAL A 125 -15.23 0.70 17.30
CA VAL A 125 -16.64 0.29 17.14
C VAL A 125 -17.56 1.46 17.43
N ARG A 126 -17.35 2.18 18.54
CA ARG A 126 -18.12 3.39 18.87
C ARG A 126 -17.95 4.48 17.83
N ARG A 127 -16.74 4.66 17.30
CA ARG A 127 -16.45 5.64 16.25
C ARG A 127 -17.17 5.28 14.95
N ALA A 128 -17.10 4.02 14.51
CA ALA A 128 -17.78 3.53 13.32
C ALA A 128 -19.30 3.72 13.46
N GLY A 129 -19.90 3.34 14.60
CA GLY A 129 -21.32 3.58 14.85
C GLY A 129 -21.70 5.06 14.77
N ARG A 130 -20.92 5.96 15.37
CA ARG A 130 -21.15 7.41 15.23
C ARG A 130 -21.04 7.89 13.78
N GLN A 131 -20.10 7.36 13.01
CA GLN A 131 -19.91 7.74 11.60
C GLN A 131 -21.05 7.21 10.72
N MET A 132 -21.59 6.03 11.04
CA MET A 132 -22.72 5.41 10.34
C MET A 132 -24.04 6.13 10.63
N ALA A 133 -24.28 6.53 11.88
CA ALA A 133 -25.47 7.29 12.27
C ALA A 133 -25.47 8.74 11.75
N LYS A 134 -24.30 9.29 11.42
CA LYS A 134 -24.19 10.69 10.94
C LYS A 134 -24.50 10.75 9.45
N SER A 135 -25.69 11.24 9.12
CA SER A 135 -26.09 11.57 7.74
C SER A 135 -25.19 12.67 7.16
N GLY A 136 -24.05 12.29 6.57
CA GLY A 136 -23.07 13.20 5.97
C GLY A 136 -21.60 12.94 6.33
N ALA A 137 -21.27 11.86 7.04
CA ALA A 137 -19.88 11.48 7.24
C ALA A 137 -19.18 11.17 5.89
N PRO A 138 -17.92 11.57 5.69
CA PRO A 138 -17.16 11.21 4.49
C PRO A 138 -17.08 9.68 4.38
N LYS A 139 -17.46 9.12 3.23
CA LYS A 139 -17.42 7.67 2.97
C LYS A 139 -16.04 7.06 3.26
N SER A 140 -14.98 7.78 2.92
CA SER A 140 -13.59 7.37 3.18
C SER A 140 -13.27 7.26 4.67
N ALA A 141 -13.85 8.12 5.50
CA ALA A 141 -13.62 8.11 6.95
C ALA A 141 -14.32 6.93 7.63
N VAL A 142 -15.48 6.51 7.13
CA VAL A 142 -16.20 5.30 7.59
C VAL A 142 -15.44 4.05 7.17
N LEU A 143 -15.06 3.96 5.88
CA LEU A 143 -14.32 2.82 5.33
C LEU A 143 -12.96 2.61 6.01
N ASN A 144 -12.22 3.68 6.30
CA ASN A 144 -10.94 3.58 7.01
C ASN A 144 -11.11 2.91 8.38
N THR A 145 -12.08 3.39 9.19
CA THR A 145 -12.38 2.78 10.50
C THR A 145 -12.77 1.30 10.35
N ILE A 146 -13.57 0.95 9.33
CA ILE A 146 -14.01 -0.43 9.08
C ILE A 146 -12.83 -1.33 8.68
N HIS A 147 -11.89 -0.83 7.88
CA HIS A 147 -10.72 -1.61 7.47
C HIS A 147 -9.83 -1.96 8.67
N VAL A 148 -9.60 -1.00 9.57
CA VAL A 148 -8.85 -1.26 10.82
C VAL A 148 -9.59 -2.28 11.68
N LEU A 149 -10.91 -2.13 11.84
CA LEU A 149 -11.73 -3.11 12.56
C LEU A 149 -11.68 -4.51 11.92
N SER A 150 -11.60 -4.60 10.59
CA SER A 150 -11.48 -5.87 9.87
C SER A 150 -10.16 -6.58 10.14
N ALA A 151 -9.06 -5.82 10.27
CA ALA A 151 -7.76 -6.36 10.66
C ALA A 151 -7.82 -6.94 12.08
N TYR A 152 -8.43 -6.22 13.02
CA TYR A 152 -8.59 -6.70 14.41
C TYR A 152 -9.54 -7.89 14.52
N ALA A 153 -10.59 -7.95 13.70
CA ALA A 153 -11.51 -9.09 13.66
C ALA A 153 -10.85 -10.39 13.20
N SER A 154 -9.68 -10.31 12.55
CA SER A 154 -8.88 -11.47 12.15
C SER A 154 -7.99 -12.02 13.28
N ILE A 155 -7.98 -11.34 14.45
CA ILE A 155 -7.23 -11.75 15.63
C ILE A 155 -8.19 -12.42 16.61
N GLY A 156 -8.07 -13.74 16.77
CA GLY A 156 -8.98 -14.54 17.61
C GLY A 156 -9.07 -14.06 19.06
N SER A 157 -7.96 -13.64 19.67
CA SER A 157 -7.91 -13.14 21.05
C SER A 157 -8.72 -11.86 21.29
N LEU A 158 -9.12 -11.15 20.22
CA LEU A 158 -9.96 -9.96 20.28
C LEU A 158 -11.45 -10.25 20.05
N ALA A 159 -11.83 -11.47 19.65
CA ALA A 159 -13.21 -11.81 19.32
C ALA A 159 -14.19 -11.52 20.47
N GLY A 160 -13.79 -11.78 21.72
CA GLY A 160 -14.57 -11.44 22.91
C GLY A 160 -14.84 -9.93 23.04
N ALA A 161 -13.86 -9.08 22.72
CA ALA A 161 -14.02 -7.63 22.78
C ALA A 161 -15.01 -7.09 21.73
N PHE A 162 -15.09 -7.72 20.55
CA PHE A 162 -16.12 -7.38 19.55
C PHE A 162 -17.53 -7.72 20.05
N LYS A 163 -17.71 -8.83 20.78
CA LYS A 163 -19.00 -9.20 21.37
C LYS A 163 -19.41 -8.24 22.49
N GLU A 164 -18.50 -7.94 23.41
CA GLU A 164 -18.74 -7.04 24.56
C GLU A 164 -19.07 -5.60 24.15
N THR A 165 -18.64 -5.18 22.97
CA THR A 165 -18.82 -3.80 22.49
C THR A 165 -20.09 -3.56 21.67
N GLY A 166 -20.88 -4.60 21.43
CA GLY A 166 -22.04 -4.52 20.53
C GLY A 166 -21.63 -4.38 19.06
N ALA A 167 -20.44 -4.86 18.68
CA ALA A 167 -19.99 -4.77 17.29
C ALA A 167 -20.89 -5.56 16.33
N LEU A 168 -21.58 -6.60 16.82
CA LEU A 168 -22.53 -7.38 16.01
C LEU A 168 -23.72 -6.52 15.55
N ASP A 169 -24.24 -5.64 16.41
CA ASP A 169 -25.35 -4.74 16.04
C ASP A 169 -24.90 -3.74 14.96
N LEU A 170 -23.70 -3.19 15.11
CA LEU A 170 -23.09 -2.35 14.09
C LEU A 170 -22.92 -3.09 12.76
N LEU A 171 -22.47 -4.35 12.79
CA LEU A 171 -22.30 -5.17 11.58
C LEU A 171 -23.65 -5.47 10.91
N MET A 172 -24.70 -5.74 11.68
CA MET A 172 -26.07 -5.90 11.16
C MET A 172 -26.56 -4.62 10.47
N GLU A 173 -26.29 -3.45 11.06
CA GLU A 173 -26.60 -2.15 10.44
C GLU A 173 -25.79 -1.92 9.15
N MET A 174 -24.49 -2.25 9.16
CA MET A 174 -23.61 -2.14 8.00
C MET A 174 -24.04 -3.05 6.83
N LEU A 175 -24.60 -4.23 7.11
CA LEU A 175 -25.12 -5.13 6.08
C LEU A 175 -26.33 -4.55 5.32
N CYS A 176 -27.09 -3.66 5.98
CA CYS A 176 -28.22 -2.96 5.38
C CYS A 176 -27.80 -1.66 4.66
N HIS A 177 -26.50 -1.33 4.63
CA HIS A 177 -26.02 -0.08 4.07
C HIS A 177 -26.05 -0.07 2.52
N LYS A 178 -26.32 1.09 1.91
CA LYS A 178 -26.41 1.23 0.43
C LYS A 178 -25.08 0.94 -0.27
N GLU A 179 -23.97 1.27 0.38
CA GLU A 179 -22.60 1.10 -0.16
C GLU A 179 -22.16 -0.36 -0.15
N GLN A 180 -21.78 -0.90 -1.32
CA GLN A 180 -21.43 -2.32 -1.46
C GLN A 180 -20.17 -2.69 -0.68
N GLN A 181 -19.18 -1.79 -0.61
CA GLN A 181 -17.94 -2.02 0.13
C GLN A 181 -18.18 -2.19 1.62
N ILE A 182 -19.09 -1.39 2.21
CA ILE A 182 -19.45 -1.48 3.63
C ILE A 182 -20.13 -2.81 3.93
N ARG A 183 -21.06 -3.25 3.06
CA ARG A 183 -21.73 -4.55 3.20
C ARG A 183 -20.75 -5.72 3.08
N HIS A 184 -19.85 -5.67 2.11
CA HIS A 184 -18.86 -6.72 1.89
C HIS A 184 -17.88 -6.83 3.06
N SER A 185 -17.40 -5.71 3.58
CA SER A 185 -16.55 -5.68 4.77
C SER A 185 -17.27 -6.22 6.01
N ALA A 186 -18.54 -5.87 6.21
CA ALA A 186 -19.35 -6.42 7.31
C ALA A 186 -19.45 -7.95 7.23
N GLY A 187 -19.73 -8.50 6.05
CA GLY A 187 -19.78 -9.95 5.83
C GLY A 187 -18.45 -10.66 6.08
N LYS A 188 -17.32 -10.03 5.69
CA LYS A 188 -15.98 -10.56 5.99
C LYS A 188 -15.69 -10.59 7.48
N MET A 189 -15.99 -9.51 8.19
CA MET A 189 -15.81 -9.42 9.64
C MET A 189 -16.64 -10.46 10.39
N LEU A 190 -17.91 -10.63 10.03
CA LEU A 190 -18.77 -11.66 10.64
C LEU A 190 -18.20 -13.07 10.45
N ARG A 191 -17.69 -13.38 9.25
CA ARG A 191 -17.07 -14.68 8.97
C ARG A 191 -15.81 -14.89 9.80
N ALA A 192 -14.96 -13.86 9.94
CA ALA A 192 -13.74 -13.93 10.75
C ALA A 192 -14.09 -14.17 12.24
N LEU A 193 -14.98 -13.34 12.80
CA LEU A 193 -15.41 -13.48 14.20
C LEU A 193 -16.05 -14.84 14.49
N ALA A 194 -16.90 -15.35 13.58
CA ALA A 194 -17.51 -16.68 13.73
C ALA A 194 -16.49 -17.82 13.64
N SER A 195 -15.43 -17.66 12.83
CA SER A 195 -14.36 -18.66 12.72
C SER A 195 -13.53 -18.76 14.00
N HIS A 196 -13.40 -17.66 14.74
CA HIS A 196 -12.70 -17.62 16.02
C HIS A 196 -13.56 -18.07 17.21
N ASP A 197 -14.89 -18.06 17.07
CA ASP A 197 -15.83 -18.50 18.11
C ASP A 197 -16.05 -20.01 18.15
N ALA A 198 -15.70 -20.71 17.07
CA ALA A 198 -15.84 -22.16 16.94
C ALA A 198 -14.66 -22.96 17.52
N GLY A 199 -13.81 -22.33 18.33
CA GLY A 199 -12.56 -22.88 18.89
C GLY A 199 -12.61 -23.10 20.39
#